data_AF-A0A5N7BGD5-F1
#
_entry.id   AF-A0A5N7BGD5-F1
#
_cell.length_a   1.000
_cell.length_b   1.000
_cell.length_c   1.000
_cell.angle_alpha   90.00
_cell.angle_beta   90.00
_cell.angle_gamma   90.00
#
_symmetry.space_group_name_H-M   'P 1'
#
loop_
_entity.id
_entity.type
_entity.pdbx_description
1 polymer ?
#
loop_
_entity_poly.entity_id
_entity_poly.type
_entity_poly.pdbx_seq_one_letter_code
_entity_poly.pdbx_strand_id
1 'polypeptide(L)'
;MANNPEHSLFRFLKTSLQAHRRFLSGTLTRAEALIYVIGNPSADLDSIISTITYSYFANNTDRHHVPLINLPNVPSGSELRRLRPEFVKALWLSTHPPGRGEEPWEETPESAGAILRDHILTVADFNAHMKENGRYNEEHQIGADAILIDWNALPIGTADGQKGKGRLDGLPTVEFNVIGCIDHHQDDGFLHPGVEPKVIEKSGSCASLVIHALNKGGLWSEGRAEEGQTPRMAAEEKVASLAVVPVLIDTANLTAKDKVTQFDIQAVDFLTTRFNKDTIDSNKLYTQVLEAKQNSLDLLTVDEILDRDYKQWTETPPREPGSPINIGFCSMVRSIPWVVRKAGSPQEFLDAVYGFAAKRELGVVVVMTAFSSGDDKFHRELFVCALEEGPAVDVLKNFVKQFSSQLGLEAWSSLNGDEGPLSTAIRDTLNGDNTHKWRHLWTATDTTKSRKQVAPMMREAATSLRSRLV
;
A
#
# COMPACT_ATOMS: atom_id res chain seq x y z
N MET A 1 1.42 27.97 -34.74
CA MET A 1 2.41 27.16 -34.00
C MET A 1 2.30 27.52 -32.52
N ALA A 2 1.74 26.62 -31.73
CA ALA A 2 2.04 26.39 -30.32
C ALA A 2 1.37 25.05 -29.99
N ASN A 3 2.16 23.98 -30.10
CA ASN A 3 1.80 22.66 -29.58
C ASN A 3 1.53 22.82 -28.08
N ASN A 4 0.47 22.20 -27.52
CA ASN A 4 0.28 22.13 -26.07
C ASN A 4 0.54 20.71 -25.52
N PRO A 5 1.82 20.32 -25.36
CA PRO A 5 2.25 19.11 -24.65
C PRO A 5 2.21 19.29 -23.12
N GLU A 6 1.38 20.17 -22.56
CA GLU A 6 1.39 20.53 -21.12
C GLU A 6 0.67 19.54 -20.20
N HIS A 7 -0.11 18.60 -20.73
CA HIS A 7 -1.03 17.77 -19.94
C HIS A 7 -0.64 16.30 -19.80
N SER A 8 0.52 15.85 -20.30
CA SER A 8 0.86 14.42 -20.20
C SER A 8 1.22 14.01 -18.76
N LEU A 9 1.02 12.74 -18.42
CA LEU A 9 1.33 12.20 -17.09
C LEU A 9 2.81 12.41 -16.72
N PHE A 10 3.74 12.05 -17.62
CA PHE A 10 5.17 12.22 -17.35
C PHE A 10 5.57 13.68 -17.22
N ARG A 11 5.02 14.58 -18.05
CA ARG A 11 5.31 16.00 -17.88
C ARG A 11 4.80 16.53 -16.55
N PHE A 12 3.57 16.18 -16.16
CA PHE A 12 3.01 16.54 -14.86
C PHE A 12 3.92 16.07 -13.70
N LEU A 13 4.33 14.81 -13.72
CA LEU A 13 5.21 14.22 -12.71
C LEU A 13 6.57 14.93 -12.65
N LYS A 14 7.17 15.21 -13.81
CA LYS A 14 8.45 15.95 -13.90
C LYS A 14 8.32 17.38 -13.38
N THR A 15 7.25 18.08 -13.72
CA THR A 15 6.96 19.43 -13.21
C THR A 15 6.73 19.43 -11.70
N SER A 16 6.05 18.41 -11.16
CA SER A 16 5.85 18.23 -9.72
C SER A 16 7.18 18.08 -8.98
N LEU A 17 8.10 17.28 -9.52
CA LEU A 17 9.44 17.10 -8.95
C LEU A 17 10.28 18.40 -9.00
N GLN A 18 10.16 19.16 -10.10
CA GLN A 18 10.79 20.48 -10.21
C GLN A 18 10.23 21.48 -9.19
N ALA A 19 8.91 21.48 -9.00
CA ALA A 19 8.25 22.33 -7.99
C ALA A 19 8.72 21.96 -6.58
N HIS A 20 8.82 20.67 -6.25
CA HIS A 20 9.40 20.18 -5.00
C HIS A 20 10.83 20.70 -4.76
N ARG A 21 11.70 20.62 -5.77
CA ARG A 21 13.07 21.15 -5.66
C ARG A 21 13.09 22.67 -5.41
N ARG A 22 12.22 23.43 -6.10
CA ARG A 22 12.07 24.89 -5.89
C ARG A 22 11.53 25.24 -4.49
N PHE A 23 10.65 24.40 -3.93
CA PHE A 23 10.18 24.54 -2.56
C PHE A 23 11.33 24.37 -1.55
N LEU A 24 12.15 23.34 -1.73
CA LEU A 24 13.31 23.08 -0.87
C LEU A 24 14.44 24.10 -1.02
N SER A 25 14.58 24.76 -2.18
CA SER A 25 15.52 25.87 -2.32
C SER A 25 14.99 27.19 -1.73
N GLY A 26 13.73 27.24 -1.26
CA GLY A 26 13.12 28.47 -0.74
C GLY A 26 12.74 29.47 -1.82
N THR A 27 12.66 29.02 -3.08
CA THR A 27 12.36 29.86 -4.24
C THR A 27 10.85 30.02 -4.45
N LEU A 28 10.02 29.26 -3.73
CA LEU A 28 8.57 29.42 -3.73
C LEU A 28 8.11 30.31 -2.57
N THR A 29 7.17 31.20 -2.86
CA THR A 29 6.46 31.99 -1.86
C THR A 29 5.48 31.11 -1.06
N ARG A 30 5.00 31.62 0.09
CA ARG A 30 3.98 30.92 0.88
C ARG A 30 2.66 30.71 0.12
N ALA A 31 2.33 31.58 -0.83
CA ALA A 31 1.16 31.43 -1.70
C ALA A 31 1.33 30.29 -2.71
N GLU A 32 2.57 29.98 -3.10
CA GLU A 32 2.94 28.86 -3.97
C GLU A 32 3.27 27.58 -3.18
N ALA A 33 2.93 27.53 -1.89
CA ALA A 33 3.21 26.38 -1.04
C ALA A 33 2.58 25.12 -1.62
N LEU A 34 3.40 24.08 -1.79
CA LEU A 34 2.98 22.81 -2.37
C LEU A 34 2.01 22.08 -1.43
N ILE A 35 1.15 21.25 -2.02
CA ILE A 35 0.35 20.26 -1.31
C ILE A 35 0.95 18.90 -1.66
N TYR A 36 1.45 18.18 -0.66
CA TYR A 36 1.90 16.81 -0.87
C TYR A 36 0.70 15.87 -0.78
N VAL A 37 0.53 15.02 -1.78
CA VAL A 37 -0.48 13.96 -1.74
C VAL A 37 0.23 12.69 -1.33
N ILE A 38 -0.19 12.08 -0.23
CA ILE A 38 0.61 11.08 0.48
C ILE A 38 -0.22 9.81 0.66
N GLY A 39 0.31 8.70 0.13
CA GLY A 39 -0.23 7.36 0.32
C GLY A 39 0.15 6.73 1.66
N ASN A 40 -0.36 5.52 1.92
CA ASN A 40 -0.01 4.76 3.11
C ASN A 40 1.45 4.22 3.03
N PRO A 41 2.06 3.79 4.16
CA PRO A 41 3.45 3.32 4.20
C PRO A 41 3.68 1.94 3.56
N SER A 42 2.63 1.17 3.28
CA SER A 42 2.75 -0.02 2.44
C SER A 42 3.11 0.40 1.02
N ALA A 43 2.76 1.60 0.57
CA ALA A 43 2.97 2.06 -0.81
C ALA A 43 2.57 0.96 -1.83
N ASP A 44 1.45 0.28 -1.57
CA ASP A 44 0.89 -0.67 -2.52
C ASP A 44 0.36 0.04 -3.77
N LEU A 45 -0.14 -0.75 -4.71
CA LEU A 45 -0.60 -0.24 -6.00
C LEU A 45 -1.75 0.76 -5.86
N ASP A 46 -2.64 0.56 -4.90
CA ASP A 46 -3.76 1.46 -4.62
C ASP A 46 -3.25 2.81 -4.10
N SER A 47 -2.42 2.79 -3.06
CA SER A 47 -1.80 3.99 -2.51
C SER A 47 -1.00 4.79 -3.54
N ILE A 48 -0.12 4.14 -4.31
CA ILE A 48 0.74 4.82 -5.30
C ILE A 48 -0.10 5.44 -6.42
N ILE A 49 -0.97 4.66 -7.05
CA ILE A 49 -1.73 5.13 -8.21
C ILE A 49 -2.77 6.16 -7.79
N SER A 50 -3.49 5.94 -6.69
CA SER A 50 -4.47 6.90 -6.17
C SER A 50 -3.83 8.26 -5.86
N THR A 51 -2.63 8.27 -5.29
CA THR A 51 -1.84 9.47 -5.03
C THR A 51 -1.47 10.21 -6.33
N ILE A 52 -1.00 9.48 -7.35
CA ILE A 52 -0.66 10.04 -8.66
C ILE A 52 -1.92 10.59 -9.36
N THR A 53 -3.01 9.83 -9.39
CA THR A 53 -4.28 10.19 -10.03
C THR A 53 -4.88 11.43 -9.38
N TYR A 54 -4.99 11.46 -8.04
CA TYR A 54 -5.50 12.64 -7.34
C TYR A 54 -4.66 13.88 -7.65
N SER A 55 -3.33 13.76 -7.54
CA SER A 55 -2.41 14.87 -7.80
C SER A 55 -2.55 15.40 -9.22
N TYR A 56 -2.63 14.53 -10.23
CA TYR A 56 -2.75 14.91 -11.63
C TYR A 56 -4.00 15.76 -11.89
N PHE A 57 -5.17 15.34 -11.39
CA PHE A 57 -6.43 16.07 -11.63
C PHE A 57 -6.60 17.30 -10.73
N ALA A 58 -6.08 17.26 -9.49
CA ALA A 58 -6.13 18.39 -8.56
C ALA A 58 -5.13 19.50 -8.93
N ASN A 59 -4.11 19.21 -9.73
CA ASN A 59 -3.13 20.19 -10.20
C ASN A 59 -3.68 21.18 -11.25
N ASN A 60 -4.99 21.14 -11.52
CA ASN A 60 -5.72 22.20 -12.24
C ASN A 60 -6.22 23.34 -11.32
N THR A 61 -5.82 23.33 -10.04
CA THR A 61 -6.13 24.37 -9.05
C THR A 61 -4.94 25.34 -8.84
N ASP A 62 -5.10 26.37 -8.01
CA ASP A 62 -4.09 27.41 -7.78
C ASP A 62 -2.80 26.89 -7.09
N ARG A 63 -2.82 25.68 -6.51
CA ARG A 63 -1.68 25.09 -5.80
C ARG A 63 -1.25 23.77 -6.43
N HIS A 64 0.06 23.60 -6.52
CA HIS A 64 0.63 22.37 -7.06
C HIS A 64 0.48 21.20 -6.10
N HIS A 65 -0.07 20.11 -6.62
CA HIS A 65 -0.23 18.85 -5.90
C HIS A 65 0.90 17.90 -6.30
N VAL A 66 1.75 17.55 -5.34
CA VAL A 66 2.94 16.72 -5.57
C VAL A 66 2.72 15.32 -4.99
N PRO A 67 2.69 14.26 -5.82
CA PRO A 67 2.57 12.90 -5.32
C PRO A 67 3.85 12.52 -4.56
N LEU A 68 3.69 12.04 -3.32
CA LEU A 68 4.77 11.57 -2.45
C LEU A 68 4.51 10.11 -2.05
N ILE A 69 5.37 9.21 -2.53
CA ILE A 69 5.32 7.79 -2.16
C ILE A 69 5.96 7.61 -0.77
N ASN A 70 5.19 7.09 0.18
CA ASN A 70 5.57 6.96 1.58
C ASN A 70 6.52 5.78 1.83
N LEU A 71 7.75 5.89 1.32
CA LEU A 71 8.82 4.92 1.52
C LEU A 71 10.08 5.63 2.04
N PRO A 72 10.37 5.57 3.34
CA PRO A 72 11.46 6.34 3.96
C PRO A 72 12.86 5.84 3.60
N ASN A 73 12.98 4.57 3.23
CA ASN A 73 14.26 3.89 2.99
C ASN A 73 14.44 3.40 1.55
N VAL A 74 13.45 3.63 0.67
CA VAL A 74 13.46 3.15 -0.71
C VAL A 74 13.41 4.35 -1.64
N PRO A 75 14.54 4.76 -2.24
CA PRO A 75 14.56 5.86 -3.19
C PRO A 75 13.78 5.49 -4.47
N SER A 76 13.38 6.52 -5.21
CA SER A 76 12.93 6.35 -6.59
C SER A 76 13.98 5.63 -7.44
N GLY A 77 13.54 5.06 -8.55
CA GLY A 77 14.43 4.37 -9.49
C GLY A 77 14.47 2.86 -9.29
N SER A 78 15.68 2.28 -9.30
CA SER A 78 15.87 0.83 -9.32
C SER A 78 15.29 0.12 -8.10
N GLU A 79 15.42 0.72 -6.91
CA GLU A 79 14.90 0.11 -5.67
C GLU A 79 13.38 0.15 -5.62
N LEU A 80 12.75 1.26 -6.02
CA LEU A 80 11.30 1.31 -6.17
C LEU A 80 10.79 0.30 -7.22
N ARG A 81 11.48 0.17 -8.37
CA ARG A 81 11.16 -0.86 -9.38
C ARG A 81 11.22 -2.26 -8.78
N ARG A 82 12.28 -2.56 -8.02
CA ARG A 82 12.49 -3.86 -7.38
C ARG A 82 11.40 -4.17 -6.36
N LEU A 83 10.99 -3.17 -5.59
CA LEU A 83 9.97 -3.28 -4.54
C LEU A 83 8.53 -3.39 -5.10
N ARG A 84 8.22 -2.64 -6.16
CA ARG A 84 6.88 -2.51 -6.76
C ARG A 84 6.92 -2.70 -8.29
N PRO A 85 7.37 -3.86 -8.81
CA PRO A 85 7.41 -4.09 -10.26
C PRO A 85 6.00 -4.10 -10.88
N GLU A 86 4.95 -4.41 -10.12
CA GLU A 86 3.56 -4.29 -10.55
C GLU A 86 3.14 -2.84 -10.83
N PHE A 87 3.67 -1.87 -10.09
CA PHE A 87 3.46 -0.46 -10.39
C PHE A 87 4.16 -0.07 -11.70
N VAL A 88 5.38 -0.56 -11.91
CA VAL A 88 6.12 -0.33 -13.17
C VAL A 88 5.38 -0.94 -14.35
N LYS A 89 4.87 -2.17 -14.22
CA LYS A 89 4.05 -2.81 -15.24
C LYS A 89 2.79 -2.01 -15.55
N ALA A 90 2.07 -1.56 -14.52
CA ALA A 90 0.87 -0.73 -14.67
C ALA A 90 1.19 0.59 -15.40
N LEU A 91 2.24 1.29 -14.96
CA LEU A 91 2.69 2.53 -15.59
C LEU A 91 3.08 2.31 -17.05
N TRP A 92 3.80 1.23 -17.36
CA TRP A 92 4.21 0.89 -18.72
C TRP A 92 2.99 0.63 -19.61
N LEU A 93 2.09 -0.25 -19.20
CA LEU A 93 0.89 -0.61 -19.96
C LEU A 93 -0.02 0.59 -20.21
N SER A 94 -0.16 1.50 -19.24
CA SER A 94 -1.02 2.67 -19.36
C SER A 94 -0.38 3.82 -20.13
N THR A 95 0.94 3.81 -20.33
CA THR A 95 1.66 4.87 -21.05
C THR A 95 2.14 4.45 -22.44
N HIS A 96 1.98 3.18 -22.83
CA HIS A 96 2.32 2.66 -24.15
C HIS A 96 1.10 2.48 -25.06
N PRO A 97 1.17 2.90 -26.35
CA PRO A 97 2.30 3.58 -27.00
C PRO A 97 2.54 5.02 -26.45
N PRO A 98 3.77 5.57 -26.58
CA PRO A 98 4.08 6.91 -26.10
C PRO A 98 3.15 7.94 -26.72
N GLY A 99 2.82 8.97 -25.93
CA GLY A 99 1.97 10.05 -26.36
C GLY A 99 2.70 10.93 -27.36
N ARG A 100 1.97 11.82 -28.04
CA ARG A 100 2.60 12.73 -29.00
C ARG A 100 3.63 13.63 -28.30
N GLY A 101 4.91 13.46 -28.64
CA GLY A 101 6.02 14.21 -28.04
C GLY A 101 6.57 13.61 -26.74
N GLU A 102 6.13 12.41 -26.36
CA GLU A 102 6.76 11.61 -25.31
C GLU A 102 7.78 10.66 -25.93
N GLU A 103 8.92 10.48 -25.26
CA GLU A 103 9.89 9.44 -25.62
C GLU A 103 9.34 8.06 -25.18
N PRO A 104 9.44 7.02 -26.03
CA PRO A 104 9.14 5.65 -25.60
C PRO A 104 10.11 5.19 -24.50
N TRP A 105 9.66 4.24 -23.67
CA TRP A 105 10.52 3.63 -22.66
C TRP A 105 10.25 2.14 -22.53
N GLU A 106 11.27 1.35 -22.28
CA GLU A 106 11.14 -0.11 -22.23
C GLU A 106 10.93 -0.59 -20.80
N GLU A 107 10.25 -1.72 -20.63
CA GLU A 107 10.03 -2.29 -19.29
C GLU A 107 11.27 -3.00 -18.70
N THR A 108 12.47 -2.60 -19.12
CA THR A 108 13.75 -3.14 -18.63
C THR A 108 14.16 -2.50 -17.30
N PRO A 109 14.97 -3.19 -16.46
CA PRO A 109 15.44 -2.65 -15.19
C PRO A 109 16.06 -1.27 -15.30
N GLU A 110 16.89 -1.05 -16.30
CA GLU A 110 17.62 0.19 -16.53
C GLU A 110 16.68 1.32 -16.96
N SER A 111 15.81 1.05 -17.94
CA SER A 111 14.89 2.07 -18.47
C SER A 111 13.83 2.46 -17.44
N ALA A 112 13.19 1.48 -16.78
CA ALA A 112 12.23 1.75 -15.71
C ALA A 112 12.87 2.48 -14.53
N GLY A 113 14.09 2.10 -14.14
CA GLY A 113 14.83 2.77 -13.07
C GLY A 113 15.14 4.24 -13.38
N ALA A 114 15.43 4.57 -14.64
CA ALA A 114 15.60 5.97 -15.06
C ALA A 114 14.26 6.73 -15.02
N ILE A 115 13.20 6.14 -15.59
CA ILE A 115 11.87 6.76 -15.61
C ILE A 115 11.37 7.07 -14.20
N LEU A 116 11.48 6.13 -13.26
CA LEU A 116 11.04 6.36 -11.88
C LEU A 116 11.87 7.46 -11.20
N ARG A 117 13.19 7.48 -11.38
CA ARG A 117 14.08 8.49 -10.78
C ARG A 117 13.77 9.90 -11.25
N ASP A 118 13.39 10.05 -12.52
CA ASP A 118 13.16 11.35 -13.14
C ASP A 118 11.76 11.92 -12.89
N HIS A 119 10.82 11.08 -12.42
CA HIS A 119 9.39 11.44 -12.38
C HIS A 119 8.73 11.17 -11.02
N ILE A 120 9.26 10.29 -10.19
CA ILE A 120 8.63 9.88 -8.93
C ILE A 120 9.40 10.45 -7.74
N LEU A 121 8.65 10.92 -6.73
CA LEU A 121 9.20 11.38 -5.47
C LEU A 121 8.81 10.39 -4.36
N THR A 122 9.81 9.79 -3.72
CA THR A 122 9.64 9.05 -2.46
C THR A 122 10.04 9.89 -1.25
N VAL A 123 9.67 9.45 -0.05
CA VAL A 123 10.14 10.04 1.21
C VAL A 123 11.67 9.97 1.32
N ALA A 124 12.29 8.87 0.86
CA ALA A 124 13.75 8.75 0.79
C ALA A 124 14.38 9.82 -0.12
N ASP A 125 13.79 10.08 -1.29
CA ASP A 125 14.26 11.13 -2.21
C ASP A 125 14.07 12.53 -1.60
N PHE A 126 12.92 12.80 -0.96
CA PHE A 126 12.67 14.06 -0.25
C PHE A 126 13.80 14.30 0.76
N ASN A 127 14.09 13.31 1.61
CA ASN A 127 15.14 13.41 2.62
C ASN A 127 16.52 13.66 2.00
N ALA A 128 16.84 12.98 0.89
CA ALA A 128 18.08 13.21 0.14
C ALA A 128 18.16 14.65 -0.39
N HIS A 129 17.10 15.15 -1.03
CA HIS A 129 17.04 16.51 -1.55
C HIS A 129 17.14 17.57 -0.43
N MET A 130 16.61 17.32 0.78
CA MET A 130 16.81 18.23 1.92
C MET A 130 18.27 18.29 2.36
N LYS A 131 18.95 17.14 2.42
CA LYS A 131 20.38 17.07 2.76
C LYS A 131 21.24 17.82 1.74
N GLU A 132 20.94 17.67 0.45
CA GLU A 132 21.62 18.39 -0.64
C GLU A 132 21.45 19.92 -0.53
N ASN A 133 20.30 20.40 -0.05
CA ASN A 133 20.02 21.83 0.14
C ASN A 133 20.46 22.37 1.52
N GLY A 134 21.17 21.60 2.34
CA GLY A 134 21.63 22.02 3.67
C GLY A 134 20.51 22.22 4.70
N ARG A 135 19.29 21.72 4.44
CA ARG A 135 18.11 21.86 5.32
C ARG A 135 17.91 20.68 6.27
N TYR A 136 18.99 20.01 6.66
CA TYR A 136 18.92 18.80 7.50
C TYR A 136 19.18 19.05 9.00
N ASN A 137 19.32 20.31 9.42
CA ASN A 137 19.58 20.65 10.83
C ASN A 137 18.28 20.99 11.56
N GLU A 138 18.19 20.67 12.86
CA GLU A 138 16.99 20.87 13.72
C GLU A 138 16.47 22.32 13.75
N GLU A 139 17.30 23.29 13.38
CA GLU A 139 16.93 24.71 13.26
C GLU A 139 16.01 25.02 12.07
N HIS A 140 15.91 24.11 11.07
CA HIS A 140 15.13 24.32 9.84
C HIS A 140 13.92 23.39 9.79
N GLN A 141 12.88 23.73 10.53
CA GLN A 141 11.58 23.07 10.39
C GLN A 141 10.89 23.49 9.10
N ILE A 142 10.43 22.52 8.30
CA ILE A 142 9.65 22.75 7.09
C ILE A 142 8.19 22.45 7.39
N GLY A 143 7.32 23.44 7.20
CA GLY A 143 5.88 23.23 7.18
C GLY A 143 5.39 22.97 5.75
N ALA A 144 4.58 21.94 5.55
CA ALA A 144 3.94 21.64 4.27
C ALA A 144 2.48 21.22 4.48
N ASP A 145 1.62 21.48 3.51
CA ASP A 145 0.26 20.93 3.55
C ASP A 145 0.24 19.55 2.90
N ALA A 146 -0.67 18.69 3.38
CA ALA A 146 -0.83 17.33 2.89
C ALA A 146 -2.29 16.95 2.65
N ILE A 147 -2.50 16.10 1.65
CA ILE A 147 -3.73 15.34 1.46
C ILE A 147 -3.37 13.87 1.61
N LEU A 148 -4.03 13.16 2.53
CA LEU A 148 -3.81 11.74 2.72
C LEU A 148 -4.73 10.92 1.80
N ILE A 149 -4.17 9.91 1.15
CA ILE A 149 -4.88 9.01 0.24
C ILE A 149 -4.62 7.57 0.69
N ASP A 150 -5.68 6.75 0.73
CA ASP A 150 -5.61 5.35 1.20
C ASP A 150 -5.04 5.21 2.63
N TRP A 151 -5.12 6.31 3.37
CA TRP A 151 -4.56 6.48 4.69
C TRP A 151 -5.21 7.70 5.37
N ASN A 152 -5.39 7.67 6.69
CA ASN A 152 -6.06 8.76 7.40
C ASN A 152 -5.32 9.27 8.66
N ALA A 153 -4.12 8.77 8.95
CA ALA A 153 -3.35 9.16 10.13
C ALA A 153 -1.83 9.13 9.91
N LEU A 154 -1.13 10.23 10.18
CA LEU A 154 0.34 10.25 10.19
C LEU A 154 0.89 9.50 11.41
N PRO A 155 2.04 8.81 11.29
CA PRO A 155 2.55 7.91 12.32
C PRO A 155 3.11 8.66 13.54
N ILE A 156 3.61 9.88 13.33
CA ILE A 156 4.24 10.70 14.36
C ILE A 156 3.39 11.95 14.54
N GLY A 157 2.57 11.98 15.61
CA GLY A 157 1.81 13.18 15.99
C GLY A 157 2.67 14.32 16.52
N THR A 158 2.07 15.49 16.69
CA THR A 158 2.69 16.63 17.36
C THR A 158 2.69 16.44 18.89
N ALA A 159 3.67 17.04 19.58
CA ALA A 159 3.81 16.89 21.03
C ALA A 159 2.62 17.47 21.83
N ASP A 160 1.90 18.43 21.25
CA ASP A 160 0.71 19.06 21.82
C ASP A 160 -0.60 18.29 21.52
N GLY A 161 -0.51 17.17 20.78
CA GLY A 161 -1.67 16.35 20.41
C GLY A 161 -2.62 17.02 19.40
N GLN A 162 -2.15 18.02 18.66
CA GLN A 162 -2.95 18.70 17.64
C GLN A 162 -3.41 17.73 16.54
N LYS A 163 -4.73 17.62 16.36
CA LYS A 163 -5.31 16.83 15.27
C LYS A 163 -4.95 17.37 13.90
N GLY A 164 -4.73 16.47 12.95
CA GLY A 164 -4.42 16.78 11.56
C GLY A 164 -2.99 17.27 11.33
N LYS A 165 -2.10 17.22 12.33
CA LYS A 165 -0.68 17.56 12.16
C LYS A 165 0.23 16.43 12.58
N GLY A 166 1.29 16.22 11.84
CA GLY A 166 2.25 15.17 12.14
C GLY A 166 3.42 15.11 11.18
N ARG A 167 4.19 14.04 11.28
CA ARG A 167 5.41 13.82 10.51
C ARG A 167 5.43 12.40 9.94
N LEU A 168 6.24 12.21 8.91
CA LEU A 168 6.52 10.90 8.33
C LEU A 168 7.83 10.35 8.89
N ASP A 169 7.92 9.02 8.96
CA ASP A 169 9.21 8.36 9.12
C ASP A 169 10.17 8.82 8.01
N GLY A 170 11.45 8.98 8.33
CA GLY A 170 12.46 9.48 7.37
C GLY A 170 12.44 10.99 7.11
N LEU A 171 11.42 11.73 7.59
CA LEU A 171 11.33 13.20 7.49
C LEU A 171 11.05 13.86 8.85
N PRO A 172 11.95 13.73 9.84
CA PRO A 172 11.70 14.18 11.22
C PRO A 172 11.57 15.71 11.39
N THR A 173 12.06 16.48 10.41
CA THR A 173 12.04 17.95 10.40
C THR A 173 10.95 18.55 9.51
N VAL A 174 10.12 17.71 8.86
CA VAL A 174 9.02 18.17 8.01
C VAL A 174 7.69 17.91 8.73
N GLU A 175 7.02 18.99 9.14
CA GLU A 175 5.68 18.92 9.70
C GLU A 175 4.65 19.09 8.58
N PHE A 176 3.75 18.11 8.48
CA PHE A 176 2.64 18.12 7.55
C PHE A 176 1.36 18.55 8.26
N ASN A 177 0.68 19.55 7.69
CA ASN A 177 -0.66 19.95 8.02
C ASN A 177 -1.64 19.29 7.05
N VAL A 178 -2.42 18.32 7.54
CA VAL A 178 -3.36 17.56 6.73
C VAL A 178 -4.61 18.40 6.48
N ILE A 179 -4.83 18.74 5.21
CA ILE A 179 -5.94 19.57 4.74
C ILE A 179 -7.02 18.78 4.00
N GLY A 180 -6.78 17.52 3.67
CA GLY A 180 -7.75 16.62 3.03
C GLY A 180 -7.41 15.14 3.26
N CYS A 181 -8.40 14.27 3.08
CA CYS A 181 -8.28 12.83 3.23
C CYS A 181 -9.29 12.09 2.34
N ILE A 182 -8.84 11.06 1.62
CA ILE A 182 -9.68 10.07 0.93
C ILE A 182 -9.15 8.69 1.31
N ASP A 183 -9.94 7.88 2.00
CA ASP A 183 -9.51 6.58 2.51
C ASP A 183 -10.68 5.58 2.56
N HIS A 184 -10.36 4.29 2.48
CA HIS A 184 -11.29 3.17 2.63
C HIS A 184 -11.03 2.28 3.85
N HIS A 185 -10.10 2.69 4.72
CA HIS A 185 -9.85 2.07 6.01
C HIS A 185 -10.75 2.64 7.12
N GLN A 186 -10.61 2.09 8.32
CA GLN A 186 -11.25 2.63 9.52
C GLN A 186 -10.63 3.99 9.87
N ASP A 187 -11.46 4.96 10.29
CA ASP A 187 -10.99 6.25 10.78
C ASP A 187 -10.23 6.07 12.11
N ASP A 188 -8.95 6.44 12.12
CA ASP A 188 -8.06 6.38 13.29
C ASP A 188 -8.20 7.63 14.19
N GLY A 189 -9.07 8.57 13.83
CA GLY A 189 -9.41 9.74 14.65
C GLY A 189 -8.39 10.87 14.63
N PHE A 190 -7.38 10.79 13.74
CA PHE A 190 -6.28 11.74 13.60
C PHE A 190 -6.70 13.07 12.97
N LEU A 191 -7.61 13.05 11.99
CA LEU A 191 -7.92 14.21 11.15
C LEU A 191 -8.59 15.35 11.92
N HIS A 192 -8.32 16.59 11.50
CA HIS A 192 -9.08 17.76 11.92
C HIS A 192 -10.51 17.74 11.32
N PRO A 193 -11.55 18.25 12.00
CA PRO A 193 -12.92 18.21 11.48
C PRO A 193 -13.14 18.98 10.16
N GLY A 194 -12.37 20.04 9.93
CA GLY A 194 -12.53 20.95 8.77
C GLY A 194 -11.66 20.63 7.55
N VAL A 195 -11.17 19.40 7.41
CA VAL A 195 -10.40 18.99 6.22
C VAL A 195 -11.33 18.75 5.02
N GLU A 196 -10.91 19.16 3.82
CA GLU A 196 -11.67 18.98 2.58
C GLU A 196 -10.74 18.62 1.41
N PRO A 197 -11.04 17.55 0.63
CA PRO A 197 -12.13 16.60 0.84
C PRO A 197 -11.92 15.75 2.12
N LYS A 198 -13.01 15.30 2.76
CA LYS A 198 -12.98 14.28 3.80
C LYS A 198 -13.89 13.12 3.40
N VAL A 199 -13.29 12.07 2.84
CA VAL A 199 -13.99 10.86 2.41
C VAL A 199 -13.37 9.67 3.11
N ILE A 200 -14.08 9.08 4.07
CA ILE A 200 -13.68 7.81 4.70
C ILE A 200 -14.87 6.87 4.58
N GLU A 201 -14.83 6.02 3.57
CA GLU A 201 -15.97 5.19 3.17
C GLU A 201 -15.52 3.78 2.82
N LYS A 202 -16.38 2.78 3.05
CA LYS A 202 -16.03 1.41 2.65
C LYS A 202 -16.01 1.30 1.12
N SER A 203 -14.89 0.86 0.57
CA SER A 203 -14.69 0.59 -0.86
C SER A 203 -13.74 -0.59 -1.07
N GLY A 204 -13.86 -1.30 -2.19
CA GLY A 204 -12.93 -2.37 -2.56
C GLY A 204 -11.51 -1.82 -2.76
N SER A 205 -11.41 -0.69 -3.46
CA SER A 205 -10.19 0.11 -3.64
C SER A 205 -10.42 1.57 -3.24
N CYS A 206 -9.40 2.21 -2.64
CA CYS A 206 -9.38 3.64 -2.39
C CYS A 206 -9.38 4.45 -3.70
N ALA A 207 -8.79 3.92 -4.78
CA ALA A 207 -8.81 4.56 -6.09
C ALA A 207 -10.24 4.86 -6.58
N SER A 208 -11.20 4.00 -6.27
CA SER A 208 -12.61 4.22 -6.60
C SER A 208 -13.18 5.45 -5.89
N LEU A 209 -12.81 5.67 -4.62
CA LEU A 209 -13.19 6.85 -3.86
C LEU A 209 -12.51 8.11 -4.40
N VAL A 210 -11.24 8.02 -4.79
CA VAL A 210 -10.51 9.12 -5.45
C VAL A 210 -11.20 9.53 -6.75
N ILE A 211 -11.52 8.58 -7.62
CA ILE A 211 -12.23 8.83 -8.87
C ILE A 211 -13.57 9.50 -8.60
N HIS A 212 -14.34 8.98 -7.64
CA HIS A 212 -15.63 9.55 -7.26
C HIS A 212 -15.49 10.99 -6.72
N ALA A 213 -14.52 11.24 -5.84
CA ALA A 213 -14.28 12.57 -5.27
C ALA A 213 -13.86 13.58 -6.34
N LEU A 214 -12.98 13.19 -7.27
CA LEU A 214 -12.56 14.04 -8.39
C LEU A 214 -13.70 14.37 -9.34
N ASN A 215 -14.56 13.39 -9.67
CA ASN A 215 -15.74 13.61 -10.51
C ASN A 215 -16.73 14.55 -9.79
N LYS A 216 -17.09 14.24 -8.54
CA LYS A 216 -18.02 15.04 -7.73
C LYS A 216 -17.52 16.47 -7.51
N GLY A 217 -16.21 16.67 -7.36
CA GLY A 217 -15.58 17.99 -7.22
C GLY A 217 -15.43 18.76 -8.54
N GLY A 218 -15.84 18.19 -9.68
CA GLY A 218 -15.70 18.80 -11.00
C GLY A 218 -14.27 18.82 -11.55
N LEU A 219 -13.31 18.20 -10.84
CA LEU A 219 -11.90 18.11 -11.25
C LEU A 219 -11.70 17.06 -12.36
N TRP A 220 -12.60 16.09 -12.46
CA TRP A 220 -12.62 15.07 -13.52
C TRP A 220 -14.03 14.88 -14.10
N SER A 221 -14.52 15.89 -14.82
CA SER A 221 -15.90 15.95 -15.34
C SER A 221 -16.19 15.02 -16.53
N GLU A 222 -17.45 14.57 -16.68
CA GLU A 222 -18.00 13.69 -17.74
C GLU A 222 -18.19 14.34 -19.13
N GLY A 223 -17.81 15.60 -19.33
CA GLY A 223 -18.09 16.34 -20.57
C GLY A 223 -17.37 15.82 -21.80
N ARG A 224 -18.10 15.63 -22.92
CA ARG A 224 -17.50 15.54 -24.27
C ARG A 224 -16.91 16.89 -24.66
N ALA A 225 -15.66 16.88 -25.07
CA ALA A 225 -14.94 18.06 -25.49
C ALA A 225 -15.39 18.61 -26.86
N GLU A 226 -15.28 19.92 -27.03
CA GLU A 226 -15.24 20.59 -28.34
C GLU A 226 -13.96 20.24 -29.10
N GLU A 227 -13.94 20.43 -30.43
CA GLU A 227 -12.88 20.02 -31.40
C GLU A 227 -11.43 20.49 -31.09
N GLY A 228 -11.19 21.24 -30.02
CA GLY A 228 -9.87 21.71 -29.56
C GLY A 228 -9.22 20.93 -28.41
N GLN A 229 -9.92 19.99 -27.74
CA GLN A 229 -9.38 19.32 -26.52
C GLN A 229 -8.80 17.91 -26.75
N THR A 230 -8.69 17.46 -28.01
CA THR A 230 -8.21 16.11 -28.37
C THR A 230 -6.88 15.70 -27.71
N PRO A 231 -5.85 16.56 -27.60
CA PRO A 231 -4.60 16.20 -26.92
C PRO A 231 -4.74 15.99 -25.41
N ARG A 232 -5.62 16.76 -24.76
CA ARG A 232 -5.93 16.62 -23.33
C ARG A 232 -6.66 15.31 -23.07
N MET A 233 -7.61 14.94 -23.92
CA MET A 233 -8.32 13.66 -23.84
C MET A 233 -7.37 12.47 -23.96
N ALA A 234 -6.42 12.50 -24.90
CA ALA A 234 -5.44 11.43 -25.04
C ALA A 234 -4.50 11.30 -23.82
N ALA A 235 -4.18 12.40 -23.14
CA ALA A 235 -3.42 12.36 -21.89
C ALA A 235 -4.28 11.83 -20.71
N GLU A 236 -5.53 12.28 -20.60
CA GLU A 236 -6.47 11.79 -19.58
C GLU A 236 -6.81 10.32 -19.76
N GLU A 237 -6.83 9.80 -20.99
CA GLU A 237 -7.02 8.37 -21.28
C GLU A 237 -5.91 7.50 -20.66
N LYS A 238 -4.64 7.94 -20.74
CA LYS A 238 -3.52 7.24 -20.08
C LYS A 238 -3.66 7.24 -18.57
N VAL A 239 -4.07 8.36 -17.98
CA VAL A 239 -4.30 8.46 -16.53
C VAL A 239 -5.51 7.63 -16.11
N ALA A 240 -6.56 7.58 -16.92
CA ALA A 240 -7.72 6.72 -16.70
C ALA A 240 -7.33 5.23 -16.76
N SER A 241 -6.51 4.85 -17.74
CA SER A 241 -5.95 3.50 -17.87
C SER A 241 -5.13 3.12 -16.65
N LEU A 242 -4.35 4.04 -16.10
CA LEU A 242 -3.59 3.79 -14.87
C LEU A 242 -4.51 3.69 -13.65
N ALA A 243 -5.47 4.61 -13.52
CA ALA A 243 -6.38 4.72 -12.37
C ALA A 243 -7.31 3.51 -12.20
N VAL A 244 -7.66 2.80 -13.28
CA VAL A 244 -8.51 1.61 -13.17
C VAL A 244 -7.77 0.41 -12.59
N VAL A 245 -6.45 0.34 -12.75
CA VAL A 245 -5.63 -0.81 -12.35
C VAL A 245 -5.81 -1.19 -10.87
N PRO A 246 -5.65 -0.29 -9.88
CA PRO A 246 -5.82 -0.65 -8.48
C PRO A 246 -7.24 -1.15 -8.18
N VAL A 247 -8.27 -0.55 -8.81
CA VAL A 247 -9.66 -1.02 -8.68
C VAL A 247 -9.79 -2.47 -9.14
N LEU A 248 -9.24 -2.81 -10.31
CA LEU A 248 -9.26 -4.19 -10.81
C LEU A 248 -8.46 -5.14 -9.93
N ILE A 249 -7.27 -4.73 -9.47
CA ILE A 249 -6.40 -5.60 -8.66
C ILE A 249 -7.01 -5.92 -7.29
N ASP A 250 -7.57 -4.93 -6.59
CA ASP A 250 -8.06 -5.14 -5.22
C ASP A 250 -9.44 -5.83 -5.17
N THR A 251 -10.24 -5.64 -6.22
CA THR A 251 -11.55 -6.29 -6.41
C THR A 251 -11.49 -7.62 -7.16
N ALA A 252 -10.30 -8.10 -7.53
CA ALA A 252 -10.10 -9.27 -8.38
C ALA A 252 -10.92 -9.19 -9.68
N ASN A 253 -10.73 -8.11 -10.44
CA ASN A 253 -11.46 -7.77 -11.66
C ASN A 253 -12.99 -7.73 -11.44
N LEU A 254 -13.42 -7.09 -10.34
CA LEU A 254 -14.81 -7.02 -9.89
C LEU A 254 -15.48 -8.37 -9.56
N THR A 255 -14.71 -9.46 -9.42
CA THR A 255 -15.27 -10.78 -9.09
C THR A 255 -15.35 -11.07 -7.59
N ALA A 256 -14.59 -10.34 -6.76
CA ALA A 256 -14.61 -10.49 -5.29
C ALA A 256 -15.84 -9.81 -4.67
N LYS A 257 -17.01 -10.47 -4.75
CA LYS A 257 -18.32 -9.95 -4.32
C LYS A 257 -18.37 -9.39 -2.89
N ASP A 258 -17.54 -9.90 -2.00
CA ASP A 258 -17.42 -9.49 -0.60
C ASP A 258 -16.65 -8.17 -0.40
N LYS A 259 -15.82 -7.80 -1.40
CA LYS A 259 -15.04 -6.56 -1.43
C LYS A 259 -15.66 -5.48 -2.29
N VAL A 260 -16.24 -5.87 -3.43
CA VAL A 260 -16.80 -4.94 -4.42
C VAL A 260 -17.93 -4.13 -3.81
N THR A 261 -17.86 -2.81 -3.99
CA THR A 261 -18.88 -1.85 -3.62
C THR A 261 -19.42 -1.11 -4.84
N GLN A 262 -20.46 -0.29 -4.64
CA GLN A 262 -21.00 0.55 -5.71
C GLN A 262 -19.97 1.58 -6.21
N PHE A 263 -19.04 2.03 -5.36
CA PHE A 263 -17.97 2.94 -5.76
C PHE A 263 -17.04 2.27 -6.78
N ASP A 264 -16.69 1.00 -6.58
CA ASP A 264 -15.81 0.27 -7.50
C ASP A 264 -16.47 0.10 -8.88
N ILE A 265 -17.75 -0.28 -8.91
CA ILE A 265 -18.52 -0.44 -10.15
C ILE A 265 -18.63 0.91 -10.90
N GLN A 266 -19.03 1.97 -10.20
CA GLN A 266 -19.17 3.31 -10.81
C GLN A 266 -17.83 3.85 -11.31
N ALA A 267 -16.74 3.61 -10.59
CA ALA A 267 -15.41 4.02 -11.01
C ALA A 267 -14.98 3.32 -12.30
N VAL A 268 -15.18 2.00 -12.40
CA VAL A 268 -14.85 1.24 -13.62
C VAL A 268 -15.76 1.68 -14.77
N ASP A 269 -17.06 1.84 -14.55
CA ASP A 269 -18.00 2.33 -15.57
C ASP A 269 -17.58 3.71 -16.10
N PHE A 270 -17.27 4.63 -15.20
CA PHE A 270 -16.80 5.98 -15.55
C PHE A 270 -15.50 5.93 -16.38
N LEU A 271 -14.48 5.21 -15.91
CA LEU A 271 -13.17 5.17 -16.57
C LEU A 271 -13.23 4.44 -17.92
N THR A 272 -13.98 3.36 -18.03
CA THR A 272 -14.07 2.58 -19.28
C THR A 272 -14.75 3.34 -20.41
N THR A 273 -15.56 4.36 -20.11
CA THR A 273 -16.09 5.29 -21.13
C THR A 273 -15.02 6.18 -21.76
N ARG A 274 -13.85 6.31 -21.12
CA ARG A 274 -12.70 7.10 -21.57
C ARG A 274 -11.67 6.29 -22.34
N PHE A 275 -11.82 4.97 -22.39
CA PHE A 275 -10.90 4.10 -23.08
C PHE A 275 -11.26 4.01 -24.57
N ASN A 276 -10.26 4.12 -25.42
CA ASN A 276 -10.32 3.56 -26.76
C ASN A 276 -10.21 2.03 -26.63
N LYS A 277 -11.36 1.36 -26.72
CA LYS A 277 -11.49 -0.10 -26.57
C LYS A 277 -10.71 -0.92 -27.60
N ASP A 278 -10.32 -0.31 -28.72
CA ASP A 278 -9.44 -0.96 -29.70
C ASP A 278 -7.98 -1.02 -29.23
N THR A 279 -7.62 -0.23 -28.20
CA THR A 279 -6.26 -0.10 -27.70
C THR A 279 -6.10 -0.54 -26.24
N ILE A 280 -7.10 -0.29 -25.39
CA ILE A 280 -7.07 -0.61 -23.97
C ILE A 280 -7.98 -1.81 -23.69
N ASP A 281 -7.35 -2.93 -23.35
CA ASP A 281 -8.01 -4.13 -22.85
C ASP A 281 -7.84 -4.21 -21.33
N SER A 282 -8.92 -3.93 -20.59
CA SER A 282 -8.91 -3.93 -19.13
C SER A 282 -8.61 -5.32 -18.53
N ASN A 283 -8.99 -6.41 -19.21
CA ASN A 283 -8.65 -7.75 -18.74
C ASN A 283 -7.15 -8.00 -18.92
N LYS A 284 -6.57 -7.58 -20.04
CA LYS A 284 -5.13 -7.65 -20.28
C LYS A 284 -4.32 -6.77 -19.32
N LEU A 285 -4.85 -5.60 -18.94
CA LEU A 285 -4.27 -4.78 -17.88
C LEU A 285 -4.26 -5.54 -16.55
N TYR A 286 -5.41 -6.07 -16.14
CA TYR A 286 -5.55 -6.83 -14.90
C TYR A 286 -4.61 -8.04 -14.85
N THR A 287 -4.61 -8.90 -15.87
CA THR A 287 -3.84 -10.15 -15.85
C THR A 287 -2.33 -9.91 -15.81
N GLN A 288 -1.80 -8.99 -16.62
CA GLN A 288 -0.37 -8.72 -16.64
C GLN A 288 0.12 -8.01 -15.38
N VAL A 289 -0.68 -7.08 -14.83
CA VAL A 289 -0.31 -6.43 -13.55
C VAL A 289 -0.42 -7.42 -12.40
N LEU A 290 -1.43 -8.29 -12.38
CA LEU A 290 -1.55 -9.35 -11.38
C LEU A 290 -0.36 -10.32 -11.46
N GLU A 291 0.05 -10.71 -12.65
CA GLU A 291 1.24 -11.55 -12.86
C GLU A 291 2.51 -10.87 -12.32
N ALA A 292 2.72 -9.59 -12.65
CA ALA A 292 3.82 -8.81 -12.10
C ALA A 292 3.76 -8.72 -10.57
N LYS A 293 2.55 -8.52 -9.99
CA LYS A 293 2.31 -8.50 -8.54
C LYS A 293 2.61 -9.86 -7.92
N GLN A 294 2.27 -10.96 -8.55
CA GLN A 294 2.55 -12.30 -8.04
C GLN A 294 4.06 -12.60 -8.09
N ASN A 295 4.74 -12.25 -9.18
CA ASN A 295 6.18 -12.47 -9.38
C ASN A 295 7.08 -11.46 -8.64
N SER A 296 6.51 -10.38 -8.10
CA SER A 296 7.25 -9.30 -7.45
C SER A 296 8.12 -9.73 -6.25
N LEU A 297 7.76 -10.82 -5.54
CA LEU A 297 8.56 -11.32 -4.42
C LEU A 297 9.87 -11.97 -4.87
N ASP A 298 10.02 -12.34 -6.15
CA ASP A 298 11.22 -12.98 -6.68
C ASP A 298 12.46 -12.07 -6.53
N LEU A 299 12.23 -10.75 -6.56
CA LEU A 299 13.27 -9.71 -6.51
C LEU A 299 13.66 -9.29 -5.08
N LEU A 300 13.02 -9.88 -4.07
CA LEU A 300 13.13 -9.46 -2.68
C LEU A 300 13.82 -10.53 -1.82
N THR A 301 14.53 -10.06 -0.79
CA THR A 301 15.00 -10.89 0.32
C THR A 301 13.83 -11.25 1.24
N VAL A 302 13.98 -12.28 2.08
CA VAL A 302 12.92 -12.69 3.03
C VAL A 302 12.54 -11.55 3.98
N ASP A 303 13.53 -10.81 4.50
CA ASP A 303 13.29 -9.64 5.36
C ASP A 303 12.45 -8.56 4.65
N GLU A 304 12.75 -8.27 3.39
CA GLU A 304 11.97 -7.32 2.58
C GLU A 304 10.57 -7.84 2.27
N ILE A 305 10.41 -9.15 2.05
CA ILE A 305 9.10 -9.79 1.84
C ILE A 305 8.22 -9.63 3.09
N LEU A 306 8.79 -9.82 4.28
CA LEU A 306 8.07 -9.65 5.56
C LEU A 306 7.64 -8.20 5.80
N ASP A 307 8.45 -7.23 5.38
CA ASP A 307 8.17 -5.80 5.56
C ASP A 307 7.20 -5.24 4.50
N ARG A 308 7.12 -5.91 3.34
CA ARG A 308 6.55 -5.34 2.12
C ARG A 308 5.11 -4.85 2.24
N ASP A 309 4.26 -5.64 2.89
CA ASP A 309 2.87 -5.31 3.21
C ASP A 309 2.64 -5.60 4.70
N TYR A 310 3.47 -4.93 5.50
CA TYR A 310 3.47 -5.00 6.95
C TYR A 310 2.50 -3.99 7.57
N LYS A 311 1.75 -4.41 8.60
CA LYS A 311 0.98 -3.51 9.47
C LYS A 311 1.18 -3.90 10.93
N GLN A 312 1.20 -2.92 11.82
CA GLN A 312 1.41 -3.11 13.25
C GLN A 312 0.32 -2.42 14.05
N TRP A 313 -0.08 -3.04 15.15
CA TRP A 313 -0.93 -2.45 16.18
C TRP A 313 -0.35 -2.74 17.56
N THR A 314 -0.68 -1.89 18.53
CA THR A 314 -0.36 -2.11 19.94
C THR A 314 -1.67 -2.28 20.69
N GLU A 315 -1.83 -3.38 21.41
CA GLU A 315 -3.02 -3.66 22.21
C GLU A 315 -2.63 -3.90 23.66
N THR A 316 -3.45 -3.44 24.60
CA THR A 316 -3.23 -3.65 26.03
C THR A 316 -4.27 -4.63 26.56
N PRO A 317 -3.90 -5.88 26.91
CA PRO A 317 -4.84 -6.84 27.48
C PRO A 317 -5.38 -6.33 28.83
N PRO A 318 -6.71 -6.36 29.09
CA PRO A 318 -7.26 -5.88 30.36
C PRO A 318 -6.73 -6.62 31.59
N ARG A 319 -6.33 -7.89 31.40
CA ARG A 319 -5.74 -8.73 32.44
C ARG A 319 -4.35 -8.26 32.87
N GLU A 320 -3.61 -7.59 31.99
CA GLU A 320 -2.25 -7.08 32.26
C GLU A 320 -2.11 -5.64 31.75
N PRO A 321 -2.71 -4.65 32.44
CA PRO A 321 -2.76 -3.27 31.97
C PRO A 321 -1.39 -2.58 31.81
N GLY A 322 -0.33 -3.15 32.42
CA GLY A 322 1.04 -2.64 32.33
C GLY A 322 1.88 -3.25 31.21
N SER A 323 1.32 -4.20 30.44
CA SER A 323 2.07 -5.00 29.45
C SER A 323 1.42 -4.90 28.08
N PRO A 324 1.62 -3.78 27.33
CA PRO A 324 1.14 -3.68 25.97
C PRO A 324 1.82 -4.71 25.07
N ILE A 325 1.09 -5.23 24.09
CA ILE A 325 1.56 -6.22 23.13
C ILE A 325 1.54 -5.60 21.74
N ASN A 326 2.71 -5.58 21.10
CA ASN A 326 2.85 -5.26 19.70
C ASN A 326 2.48 -6.48 18.83
N ILE A 327 1.54 -6.28 17.92
CA ILE A 327 1.02 -7.30 17.00
C ILE A 327 1.36 -6.86 15.58
N GLY A 328 2.21 -7.63 14.90
CA GLY A 328 2.61 -7.39 13.51
C GLY A 328 2.00 -8.38 12.53
N PHE A 329 1.52 -7.90 11.38
CA PHE A 329 0.99 -8.71 10.28
C PHE A 329 1.80 -8.49 9.01
N CYS A 330 2.49 -9.52 8.54
CA CYS A 330 3.16 -9.59 7.25
C CYS A 330 2.22 -10.29 6.24
N SER A 331 1.74 -9.57 5.22
CA SER A 331 0.91 -10.15 4.16
C SER A 331 1.74 -10.40 2.89
N MET A 332 1.56 -11.56 2.23
CA MET A 332 2.29 -11.87 1.00
C MET A 332 1.47 -12.67 -0.02
N VAL A 333 1.85 -12.54 -1.29
CA VAL A 333 1.11 -13.08 -2.45
C VAL A 333 1.62 -14.44 -2.95
N ARG A 334 2.42 -15.11 -2.12
CA ARG A 334 2.98 -16.45 -2.38
C ARG A 334 2.79 -17.33 -1.16
N SER A 335 2.76 -18.64 -1.38
CA SER A 335 2.53 -19.63 -0.34
C SER A 335 3.71 -19.77 0.63
N ILE A 336 3.46 -20.36 1.80
CA ILE A 336 4.48 -20.67 2.81
C ILE A 336 5.60 -21.55 2.22
N PRO A 337 5.33 -22.63 1.47
CA PRO A 337 6.39 -23.40 0.80
C PRO A 337 7.27 -22.56 -0.13
N TRP A 338 6.70 -21.57 -0.82
CA TRP A 338 7.46 -20.72 -1.73
C TRP A 338 8.46 -19.84 -0.95
N VAL A 339 8.02 -19.15 0.11
CA VAL A 339 8.91 -18.28 0.90
C VAL A 339 9.92 -19.08 1.73
N VAL A 340 9.55 -20.30 2.16
CA VAL A 340 10.49 -21.24 2.81
C VAL A 340 11.61 -21.65 1.85
N ARG A 341 11.30 -21.94 0.58
CA ARG A 341 12.34 -22.20 -0.43
C ARG A 341 13.21 -20.99 -0.69
N LYS A 342 12.62 -19.79 -0.69
CA LYS A 342 13.36 -18.51 -0.83
C LYS A 342 14.32 -18.29 0.35
N ALA A 343 13.92 -18.69 1.56
CA ALA A 343 14.76 -18.62 2.75
C ALA A 343 15.89 -19.67 2.77
N GLY A 344 15.70 -20.80 2.08
CA GLY A 344 16.62 -21.93 2.01
C GLY A 344 16.11 -23.16 2.78
N SER A 345 15.43 -22.95 3.91
CA SER A 345 14.86 -24.01 4.73
C SER A 345 13.74 -23.48 5.66
N PRO A 346 12.90 -24.37 6.23
CA PRO A 346 11.89 -23.96 7.22
C PRO A 346 12.50 -23.24 8.43
N GLN A 347 13.69 -23.66 8.86
CA GLN A 347 14.38 -23.06 10.00
C GLN A 347 14.89 -21.66 9.67
N GLU A 348 15.52 -21.46 8.50
CA GLU A 348 15.98 -20.14 8.07
C GLU A 348 14.82 -19.15 7.88
N PHE A 349 13.67 -19.62 7.39
CA PHE A 349 12.45 -18.80 7.34
C PHE A 349 11.98 -18.41 8.74
N LEU A 350 11.94 -19.36 9.68
CA LEU A 350 11.54 -19.10 11.06
C LEU A 350 12.50 -18.12 11.76
N ASP A 351 13.80 -18.26 11.52
CA ASP A 351 14.83 -17.37 12.06
C ASP A 351 14.69 -15.95 11.49
N ALA A 352 14.36 -15.81 10.19
CA ALA A 352 14.04 -14.53 9.59
C ALA A 352 12.79 -13.88 10.22
N VAL A 353 11.73 -14.66 10.46
CA VAL A 353 10.53 -14.18 11.17
C VAL A 353 10.87 -13.71 12.59
N TYR A 354 11.71 -14.46 13.33
CA TYR A 354 12.16 -14.04 14.66
C TYR A 354 13.02 -12.77 14.61
N GLY A 355 13.97 -12.68 13.68
CA GLY A 355 14.79 -11.49 13.50
C GLY A 355 13.96 -10.26 13.15
N PHE A 356 12.97 -10.42 12.27
CA PHE A 356 12.04 -9.36 11.89
C PHE A 356 11.20 -8.87 13.09
N ALA A 357 10.66 -9.81 13.87
CA ALA A 357 9.86 -9.50 15.04
C ALA A 357 10.69 -8.85 16.17
N ALA A 358 11.93 -9.31 16.40
CA ALA A 358 12.83 -8.73 17.39
C ALA A 358 13.21 -7.28 17.07
N LYS A 359 13.50 -6.96 15.79
CA LYS A 359 13.81 -5.58 15.34
C LYS A 359 12.67 -4.58 15.59
N ARG A 360 11.43 -5.07 15.78
CA ARG A 360 10.21 -4.27 15.96
C ARG A 360 9.55 -4.49 17.33
N GLU A 361 10.22 -5.20 18.23
CA GLU A 361 9.74 -5.50 19.58
C GLU A 361 8.32 -6.11 19.57
N LEU A 362 8.07 -7.06 18.66
CA LEU A 362 6.77 -7.70 18.53
C LEU A 362 6.57 -8.80 19.56
N GLY A 363 5.43 -8.76 20.25
CA GLY A 363 4.98 -9.89 21.07
C GLY A 363 4.31 -10.98 20.22
N VAL A 364 3.58 -10.57 19.18
CA VAL A 364 2.93 -11.46 18.21
C VAL A 364 3.33 -11.07 16.79
N VAL A 365 3.74 -12.06 15.99
CA VAL A 365 3.93 -11.91 14.55
C VAL A 365 3.01 -12.88 13.80
N VAL A 366 2.37 -12.37 12.76
CA VAL A 366 1.48 -13.12 11.87
C VAL A 366 2.01 -13.02 10.46
N VAL A 367 2.21 -14.16 9.81
CA VAL A 367 2.47 -14.24 8.37
C VAL A 367 1.22 -14.80 7.70
N MET A 368 0.62 -14.01 6.81
CA MET A 368 -0.60 -14.36 6.11
C MET A 368 -0.35 -14.41 4.60
N THR A 369 -0.61 -15.56 3.98
CA THR A 369 -0.43 -15.73 2.54
C THR A 369 -1.76 -15.70 1.81
N ALA A 370 -1.75 -15.23 0.56
CA ALA A 370 -2.91 -15.16 -0.32
C ALA A 370 -2.46 -15.42 -1.77
N PHE A 371 -2.77 -16.59 -2.31
CA PHE A 371 -2.23 -17.03 -3.60
C PHE A 371 -3.23 -17.92 -4.34
N SER A 372 -3.05 -18.07 -5.64
CA SER A 372 -3.75 -19.08 -6.43
C SER A 372 -2.83 -20.28 -6.66
N SER A 373 -3.37 -21.50 -6.54
CA SER A 373 -2.69 -22.74 -6.93
C SER A 373 -2.81 -22.97 -8.45
N GLY A 374 -2.15 -24.02 -8.96
CA GLY A 374 -2.17 -24.37 -10.38
C GLY A 374 -3.55 -24.75 -10.95
N ASP A 375 -4.57 -24.92 -10.11
CA ASP A 375 -5.98 -25.11 -10.51
C ASP A 375 -6.81 -23.81 -10.41
N ASP A 376 -6.15 -22.65 -10.36
CA ASP A 376 -6.73 -21.31 -10.23
C ASP A 376 -7.60 -21.08 -8.97
N LYS A 377 -7.58 -22.02 -8.02
CA LYS A 377 -8.25 -21.81 -6.74
C LYS A 377 -7.43 -20.88 -5.87
N PHE A 378 -8.12 -19.90 -5.29
CA PHE A 378 -7.55 -18.96 -4.35
C PHE A 378 -7.49 -19.57 -2.95
N HIS A 379 -6.34 -19.44 -2.29
CA HIS A 379 -6.03 -20.01 -0.99
C HIS A 379 -5.49 -18.98 -0.03
N ARG A 380 -5.61 -19.27 1.27
CA ARG A 380 -4.99 -18.52 2.35
C ARG A 380 -4.35 -19.45 3.37
N GLU A 381 -3.15 -19.10 3.79
CA GLU A 381 -2.48 -19.74 4.92
C GLU A 381 -2.23 -18.69 6.01
N LEU A 382 -2.25 -19.15 7.26
CA LEU A 382 -2.07 -18.31 8.43
C LEU A 382 -1.01 -18.95 9.33
N PHE A 383 0.17 -18.35 9.38
CA PHE A 383 1.19 -18.66 10.37
C PHE A 383 1.18 -17.60 11.46
N VAL A 384 1.13 -18.02 12.72
CA VAL A 384 1.19 -17.14 13.88
C VAL A 384 2.30 -17.56 14.81
N CYS A 385 2.92 -16.61 15.48
CA CYS A 385 3.92 -16.88 16.50
C CYS A 385 3.87 -15.84 17.62
N ALA A 386 3.88 -16.32 18.86
CA ALA A 386 4.16 -15.50 20.04
C ALA A 386 5.66 -15.58 20.33
N LEU A 387 6.34 -14.45 20.53
CA LEU A 387 7.80 -14.43 20.67
C LEU A 387 8.26 -14.67 22.12
N GLU A 388 7.40 -14.35 23.07
CA GLU A 388 7.65 -14.47 24.51
C GLU A 388 6.57 -15.32 25.19
N GLU A 389 6.86 -15.78 26.40
CA GLU A 389 5.87 -16.42 27.25
C GLU A 389 4.81 -15.44 27.74
N GLY A 390 3.71 -16.00 28.27
CA GLY A 390 2.71 -15.21 28.98
C GLY A 390 1.67 -14.57 28.03
N PRO A 391 1.48 -13.24 28.04
CA PRO A 391 0.33 -12.60 27.41
C PRO A 391 0.18 -12.91 25.92
N ALA A 392 1.28 -12.89 25.15
CA ALA A 392 1.23 -13.16 23.71
C ALA A 392 0.70 -14.56 23.37
N VAL A 393 1.10 -15.58 24.15
CA VAL A 393 0.58 -16.95 23.99
C VAL A 393 -0.89 -17.02 24.36
N ASP A 394 -1.30 -16.37 25.46
CA ASP A 394 -2.70 -16.29 25.88
C ASP A 394 -3.57 -15.59 24.80
N VAL A 395 -3.07 -14.53 24.15
CA VAL A 395 -3.74 -13.86 23.02
C VAL A 395 -3.98 -14.82 21.87
N LEU A 396 -2.93 -15.52 21.42
CA LEU A 396 -3.04 -16.42 20.28
C LEU A 396 -3.96 -17.62 20.57
N LYS A 397 -3.90 -18.18 21.77
CA LYS A 397 -4.84 -19.24 22.20
C LYS A 397 -6.27 -18.73 22.25
N ASN A 398 -6.49 -17.51 22.73
CA ASN A 398 -7.81 -16.89 22.75
C ASN A 398 -8.33 -16.62 21.32
N PHE A 399 -7.47 -16.15 20.42
CA PHE A 399 -7.78 -15.94 19.00
C PHE A 399 -8.22 -17.25 18.34
N VAL A 400 -7.44 -18.33 18.50
CA VAL A 400 -7.82 -19.64 17.95
C VAL A 400 -9.14 -20.13 18.53
N LYS A 401 -9.33 -20.01 19.86
CA LYS A 401 -10.59 -20.41 20.52
C LYS A 401 -11.81 -19.66 19.99
N GLN A 402 -11.69 -18.35 19.74
CA GLN A 402 -12.83 -17.53 19.33
C GLN A 402 -13.11 -17.61 17.83
N PHE A 403 -12.06 -17.63 16.98
CA PHE A 403 -12.20 -17.36 15.55
C PHE A 403 -11.85 -18.53 14.63
N SER A 404 -11.30 -19.64 15.14
CA SER A 404 -10.96 -20.82 14.30
C SER A 404 -12.11 -21.31 13.43
N SER A 405 -13.31 -21.45 14.01
CA SER A 405 -14.49 -21.89 13.26
C SER A 405 -14.95 -20.87 12.22
N GLN A 406 -14.79 -19.57 12.49
CA GLN A 406 -15.19 -18.51 11.58
C GLN A 406 -14.21 -18.36 10.41
N LEU A 407 -12.92 -18.59 10.66
CA LEU A 407 -11.86 -18.57 9.65
C LEU A 407 -11.72 -19.91 8.90
N GLY A 408 -12.33 -20.97 9.44
CA GLY A 408 -12.17 -22.33 8.92
C GLY A 408 -10.72 -22.79 9.01
N LEU A 409 -10.07 -22.60 10.16
CA LEU A 409 -8.67 -22.99 10.35
C LEU A 409 -8.55 -24.51 10.41
N GLU A 410 -7.89 -25.09 9.42
CA GLU A 410 -7.59 -26.51 9.33
C GLU A 410 -6.08 -26.76 9.44
N ALA A 411 -5.72 -27.97 9.84
CA ALA A 411 -4.31 -28.38 9.90
C ALA A 411 -3.67 -28.17 8.52
N TRP A 412 -2.54 -27.47 8.49
CA TRP A 412 -1.91 -27.11 7.23
C TRP A 412 -1.44 -28.35 6.44
N SER A 413 -1.71 -28.31 5.14
CA SER A 413 -1.21 -29.23 4.13
C SER A 413 -0.75 -28.42 2.91
N SER A 414 0.26 -28.89 2.19
CA SER A 414 0.71 -28.18 0.99
C SER A 414 -0.33 -28.27 -0.12
N LEU A 415 -0.78 -27.10 -0.59
CA LEU A 415 -1.85 -26.97 -1.60
C LEU A 415 -1.33 -27.03 -3.04
N ASN A 416 -0.01 -27.04 -3.25
CA ASN A 416 0.63 -27.02 -4.57
C ASN A 416 1.24 -28.38 -4.97
N GLY A 417 0.81 -29.49 -4.35
CA GLY A 417 1.33 -30.82 -4.67
C GLY A 417 2.74 -31.09 -4.15
N ASP A 418 3.31 -30.22 -3.31
CA ASP A 418 4.59 -30.45 -2.61
C ASP A 418 4.43 -31.43 -1.43
N GLU A 419 3.55 -32.44 -1.51
CA GLU A 419 3.49 -33.48 -0.49
C GLU A 419 4.79 -34.29 -0.53
N GLY A 420 5.65 -34.08 0.47
CA GLY A 420 7.00 -34.63 0.49
C GLY A 420 7.79 -34.17 1.73
N PRO A 421 9.09 -34.48 1.79
CA PRO A 421 9.93 -34.20 2.96
C PRO A 421 9.90 -32.74 3.41
N LEU A 422 9.81 -31.80 2.46
CA LEU A 422 9.72 -30.38 2.74
C LEU A 422 8.44 -30.02 3.51
N SER A 423 7.27 -30.53 3.10
CA SER A 423 6.00 -30.24 3.78
C SER A 423 5.96 -30.80 5.20
N THR A 424 6.58 -31.96 5.44
CA THR A 424 6.77 -32.48 6.81
C THR A 424 7.71 -31.58 7.61
N ALA A 425 8.85 -31.20 7.05
CA ALA A 425 9.78 -30.29 7.72
C ALA A 425 9.17 -28.91 8.03
N ILE A 426 8.32 -28.37 7.14
CA ILE A 426 7.55 -27.14 7.37
C ILE A 426 6.60 -27.33 8.56
N ARG A 427 5.82 -28.42 8.59
CA ARG A 427 4.91 -28.70 9.71
C ARG A 427 5.64 -28.82 11.03
N ASP A 428 6.72 -29.59 11.07
CA ASP A 428 7.49 -29.84 12.29
C ASP A 428 8.19 -28.57 12.80
N THR A 429 8.63 -27.71 11.88
CA THR A 429 9.33 -26.47 12.25
C THR A 429 8.37 -25.35 12.63
N LEU A 430 7.27 -25.18 11.89
CA LEU A 430 6.34 -24.04 12.06
C LEU A 430 5.15 -24.34 12.99
N ASN A 431 5.05 -25.56 13.53
CA ASN A 431 4.15 -25.86 14.63
C ASN A 431 4.95 -26.18 15.90
N GLY A 432 4.57 -25.59 17.02
CA GLY A 432 5.23 -25.83 18.29
C GLY A 432 4.42 -25.29 19.45
N ASP A 433 4.14 -26.16 20.43
CA ASP A 433 3.41 -25.83 21.65
C ASP A 433 4.33 -25.39 22.80
N ASN A 434 5.61 -25.16 22.53
CA ASN A 434 6.52 -24.60 23.53
C ASN A 434 5.97 -23.25 24.00
N THR A 435 5.85 -23.07 25.31
CA THR A 435 5.41 -21.82 25.92
C THR A 435 6.32 -20.67 25.53
N HIS A 436 7.62 -20.93 25.42
CA HIS A 436 8.56 -20.07 24.69
C HIS A 436 8.40 -20.34 23.19
N LYS A 437 7.83 -19.38 22.46
CA LYS A 437 7.67 -19.45 21.00
C LYS A 437 6.55 -20.36 20.50
N TRP A 438 5.37 -20.23 21.14
CA TRP A 438 4.14 -20.87 20.68
C TRP A 438 3.83 -20.41 19.25
N ARG A 439 3.69 -21.36 18.33
CA ARG A 439 3.53 -21.07 16.90
C ARG A 439 2.77 -22.16 16.19
N HIS A 440 1.93 -21.77 15.25
CA HIS A 440 1.10 -22.71 14.49
C HIS A 440 0.87 -22.18 13.09
N LEU A 441 0.75 -23.12 12.15
CA LEU A 441 0.46 -22.87 10.75
C LEU A 441 -0.83 -23.58 10.35
N TRP A 442 -1.77 -22.85 9.74
CA TRP A 442 -3.04 -23.37 9.24
C TRP A 442 -3.30 -23.02 7.78
N THR A 443 -4.16 -23.81 7.16
CA THR A 443 -4.91 -23.41 5.97
C THR A 443 -6.25 -22.82 6.43
N ALA A 444 -6.64 -21.68 5.87
CA ALA A 444 -7.94 -21.07 6.16
C ALA A 444 -8.92 -21.39 5.02
N THR A 445 -9.98 -22.15 5.31
CA THR A 445 -10.99 -22.54 4.30
C THR A 445 -11.95 -21.41 3.95
N ASP A 446 -12.18 -20.45 4.85
CA ASP A 446 -12.86 -19.20 4.49
C ASP A 446 -11.85 -18.19 3.88
N THR A 447 -11.70 -18.29 2.56
CA THR A 447 -10.75 -17.46 1.80
C THR A 447 -11.23 -16.02 1.59
N THR A 448 -12.43 -15.65 2.06
CA THR A 448 -12.93 -14.26 2.02
C THR A 448 -12.25 -13.37 3.07
N LYS A 449 -11.68 -13.97 4.12
CA LYS A 449 -11.08 -13.24 5.25
C LYS A 449 -9.65 -12.83 4.93
N SER A 450 -9.46 -11.56 4.59
CA SER A 450 -8.13 -10.94 4.42
C SER A 450 -7.60 -10.40 5.76
N ARG A 451 -6.39 -9.82 5.76
CA ARG A 451 -5.86 -9.06 6.92
C ARG A 451 -6.87 -8.03 7.45
N LYS A 452 -7.66 -7.39 6.59
CA LYS A 452 -8.68 -6.40 7.00
C LYS A 452 -9.77 -6.99 7.91
N GLN A 453 -9.97 -8.31 7.89
CA GLN A 453 -10.86 -9.03 8.79
C GLN A 453 -10.11 -9.75 9.91
N VAL A 454 -8.97 -10.38 9.61
CA VAL A 454 -8.20 -11.18 10.58
C VAL A 454 -7.48 -10.31 11.62
N ALA A 455 -6.94 -9.15 11.24
CA ALA A 455 -6.26 -8.27 12.19
C ALA A 455 -7.22 -7.70 13.26
N PRO A 456 -8.42 -7.20 12.94
CA PRO A 456 -9.42 -6.85 13.95
C PRO A 456 -9.76 -8.02 14.90
N MET A 457 -9.91 -9.24 14.39
CA MET A 457 -10.16 -10.44 15.24
C MET A 457 -8.99 -10.72 16.19
N MET A 458 -7.74 -10.58 15.72
CA MET A 458 -6.56 -10.74 16.58
C MET A 458 -6.50 -9.67 17.68
N ARG A 459 -6.85 -8.43 17.34
CA ARG A 459 -6.91 -7.31 18.29
C ARG A 459 -8.05 -7.49 19.31
N GLU A 460 -9.20 -7.97 18.86
CA GLU A 460 -10.32 -8.36 19.73
C GLU A 460 -9.92 -9.50 20.68
N ALA A 461 -9.19 -10.50 20.19
CA ALA A 461 -8.67 -11.57 21.03
C ALA A 461 -7.70 -11.03 22.11
N ALA A 462 -6.92 -9.99 21.81
CA ALA A 462 -6.06 -9.35 22.80
C ALA A 462 -6.83 -8.57 23.86
N THR A 463 -7.84 -7.79 23.44
CA THR A 463 -8.63 -6.93 24.32
C THR A 463 -9.75 -7.66 25.06
N SER A 464 -10.13 -8.86 24.63
CA SER A 464 -11.16 -9.69 25.29
C SER A 464 -10.59 -10.70 26.31
N LEU A 465 -9.27 -10.74 26.52
CA LEU A 465 -8.64 -11.60 27.52
C LEU A 465 -9.12 -11.26 28.93
N ARG A 466 -10.08 -12.03 29.43
CA ARG A 466 -10.58 -11.93 30.81
C ARG A 466 -9.61 -12.60 31.79
N SER A 467 -9.61 -12.13 33.04
CA SER A 467 -8.90 -12.77 34.15
C SER A 467 -9.29 -14.24 34.24
N ARG A 468 -8.30 -15.14 34.44
CA ARG A 468 -8.62 -16.53 34.83
C ARG A 468 -9.37 -16.44 36.16
N LEU A 469 -10.62 -16.90 36.20
CA LEU A 469 -11.29 -17.18 37.47
C LEU A 469 -10.41 -18.20 38.19
N VAL A 470 -9.86 -17.79 39.33
CA VAL A 470 -9.01 -18.61 40.21
C VAL A 470 -9.84 -19.76 40.77
#